data_AF-A0A6I2SUG8-F1
#
_entry.id   AF-A0A6I2SUG8-F1
#
_cell.length_a   1.000
_cell.length_b   1.000
_cell.length_c   1.000
_cell.angle_alpha   90.00
_cell.angle_beta   90.00
_cell.angle_gamma   90.00
#
_symmetry.space_group_name_H-M   'P 1'
#
loop_
_entity.id
_entity.type
_entity.pdbx_description
1 polymer ?
#
loop_
_entity_poly.entity_id
_entity_poly.type
_entity_poly.pdbx_seq_one_letter_code
_entity_poly.pdbx_strand_id
1 'polypeptide(L)'
;MSAIDFKLLKQDGKARLGSLTTPHGIIDTPIFMPVGTQATVKAMTPEELKQVDARIILANTYHLYIRPGHELIARMGGLHKFMGWDRPLLTDSGGFQVFSLSELRKITEDGVRFQSHLDGSYHTISPEGAIAIQEALGADIIMCFDECPPYPAEYQYVSTSMELTSRWAKRCKEAKKRQDQALFGIVQGGMYPELRAQSAADLREIGFDGYALGGLSVGEAPNLRYELMECCSGLLPTEQPRYVMGIGTPEDLVEGVYSGYDMFDCVMPTRNARNGMLFTSSGRINIKGAAYTEDSGPIDPECSCYVCRNYSRAYLRHLFRSGEILAARLNTWHNLHYYLALMTDMRAAIAADRFEDFRREFYAKRQ
;
A
#
# COMPACT_ATOMS: atom_id res chain seq x y z
N MET A 1 -13.66 22.41 -0.10
CA MET A 1 -12.70 22.05 -1.17
C MET A 1 -11.97 20.81 -0.71
N SER A 2 -11.76 19.82 -1.59
CA SER A 2 -11.03 18.60 -1.20
C SER A 2 -9.58 18.94 -0.83
N ALA A 3 -9.00 18.18 0.10
CA ALA A 3 -7.59 18.33 0.49
C ALA A 3 -6.63 17.93 -0.64
N ILE A 4 -7.12 17.19 -1.61
CA ILE A 4 -6.35 16.68 -2.75
C ILE A 4 -7.04 17.06 -4.07
N ASP A 5 -6.27 17.05 -5.14
CA ASP A 5 -6.75 17.25 -6.52
C ASP A 5 -6.16 16.15 -7.41
N PHE A 6 -7.03 15.30 -7.96
CA PHE A 6 -6.63 14.24 -8.88
C PHE A 6 -6.95 14.66 -10.32
N LYS A 7 -5.94 14.63 -11.18
CA LYS A 7 -6.11 14.86 -12.62
C LYS A 7 -5.76 13.62 -13.39
N LEU A 8 -6.71 13.10 -14.14
CA LEU A 8 -6.44 12.10 -15.17
C LEU A 8 -5.78 12.80 -16.37
N LEU A 9 -4.52 12.48 -16.62
CA LEU A 9 -3.72 13.09 -17.69
C LEU A 9 -3.84 12.33 -19.00
N LYS A 10 -3.87 11.00 -18.91
CA LYS A 10 -3.99 10.11 -20.07
C LYS A 10 -4.57 8.75 -19.65
N GLN A 11 -5.18 8.07 -20.60
CA GLN A 11 -5.69 6.72 -20.43
C GLN A 11 -5.34 5.89 -21.67
N ASP A 12 -4.81 4.69 -21.45
CA ASP A 12 -4.52 3.68 -22.48
C ASP A 12 -5.26 2.39 -22.09
N GLY A 13 -6.30 2.04 -22.84
CA GLY A 13 -7.28 1.03 -22.42
C GLY A 13 -7.94 1.41 -21.09
N LYS A 14 -7.71 0.61 -20.04
CA LYS A 14 -8.13 0.92 -18.65
C LYS A 14 -7.02 1.54 -17.81
N ALA A 15 -5.77 1.45 -18.24
CA ALA A 15 -4.62 1.95 -17.51
C ALA A 15 -4.61 3.48 -17.53
N ARG A 16 -4.36 4.09 -16.36
CA ARG A 16 -4.55 5.53 -16.12
C ARG A 16 -3.23 6.17 -15.72
N LEU A 17 -2.86 7.23 -16.43
CA LEU A 17 -1.78 8.14 -16.04
C LEU A 17 -2.41 9.36 -15.40
N GLY A 18 -2.09 9.62 -14.14
CA GLY A 18 -2.66 10.71 -13.38
C GLY A 18 -1.64 11.50 -12.58
N SER A 19 -2.10 12.60 -12.01
CA SER A 19 -1.35 13.44 -11.06
C SER A 19 -2.24 13.75 -9.88
N LEU A 20 -1.80 13.38 -8.68
CA LEU A 20 -2.47 13.63 -7.42
C LEU A 20 -1.72 14.70 -6.64
N THR A 21 -2.33 15.87 -6.48
CA THR A 21 -1.78 16.96 -5.65
C THR A 21 -2.26 16.80 -4.22
N THR A 22 -1.35 16.83 -3.26
CA THR A 22 -1.63 16.82 -1.81
C THR A 22 -0.98 18.02 -1.12
N PRO A 23 -1.30 18.30 0.16
CA PRO A 23 -0.66 19.38 0.91
C PRO A 23 0.88 19.31 0.97
N HIS A 24 1.46 18.12 0.96
CA HIS A 24 2.91 17.91 1.03
C HIS A 24 3.60 17.54 -0.29
N GLY A 25 2.89 17.54 -1.42
CA GLY A 25 3.52 17.35 -2.73
C GLY A 25 2.63 16.73 -3.79
N ILE A 26 3.21 16.52 -4.97
CA ILE A 26 2.54 15.91 -6.13
C ILE A 26 3.01 14.47 -6.28
N ILE A 27 2.07 13.58 -6.60
CA ILE A 27 2.28 12.15 -6.85
C ILE A 27 1.80 11.83 -8.27
N ASP A 28 2.71 11.35 -9.12
CA ASP A 28 2.33 10.80 -10.42
C ASP A 28 1.80 9.38 -10.24
N THR A 29 0.67 9.04 -10.87
CA THR A 29 0.04 7.72 -10.81
C THR A 29 0.13 6.98 -12.15
N PRO A 30 0.30 5.63 -12.17
CA PRO A 30 0.32 4.74 -11.02
C PRO A 30 1.53 4.88 -10.10
N ILE A 31 1.33 4.62 -8.79
CA ILE A 31 2.35 4.76 -7.75
C ILE A 31 2.37 3.55 -6.78
N PHE A 32 3.58 3.21 -6.35
CA PHE A 32 3.82 2.27 -5.25
C PHE A 32 4.21 3.04 -3.97
N MET A 33 3.59 2.69 -2.86
CA MET A 33 3.82 3.28 -1.54
C MET A 33 4.68 2.33 -0.67
N PRO A 34 5.96 2.67 -0.40
CA PRO A 34 6.74 1.96 0.61
C PRO A 34 6.06 2.01 1.97
N VAL A 35 5.98 0.86 2.64
CA VAL A 35 5.26 0.74 3.91
C VAL A 35 6.18 1.00 5.11
N GLY A 36 5.83 2.03 5.89
CA GLY A 36 6.38 2.37 7.18
C GLY A 36 5.51 1.84 8.33
N THR A 37 6.03 0.88 9.10
CA THR A 37 5.24 0.24 10.17
C THR A 37 5.24 1.03 11.47
N GLN A 38 6.38 1.63 11.84
CA GLN A 38 6.56 2.31 13.14
C GLN A 38 7.25 3.66 12.91
N ALA A 39 6.63 4.51 12.09
CA ALA A 39 7.18 5.81 11.67
C ALA A 39 8.55 5.67 10.98
N THR A 40 8.79 4.53 10.32
CA THR A 40 10.00 4.27 9.55
C THR A 40 9.72 3.19 8.52
N VAL A 41 10.16 3.42 7.28
CA VAL A 41 10.32 2.34 6.29
C VAL A 41 11.57 1.58 6.70
N LYS A 42 11.40 0.31 7.07
CA LYS A 42 12.45 -0.49 7.71
C LYS A 42 13.72 -0.50 6.85
N ALA A 43 14.85 -0.21 7.49
CA ALA A 43 16.20 -0.16 6.91
C ALA A 43 16.47 0.98 5.92
N MET A 44 15.62 2.01 5.89
CA MET A 44 15.79 3.21 5.04
C MET A 44 15.65 4.49 5.88
N THR A 45 16.48 5.50 5.60
CA THR A 45 16.21 6.87 6.07
C THR A 45 15.28 7.60 5.09
N PRO A 46 14.62 8.70 5.51
CA PRO A 46 13.82 9.54 4.61
C PRO A 46 14.61 10.05 3.39
N GLU A 47 15.88 10.38 3.55
CA GLU A 47 16.75 10.84 2.45
C GLU A 47 16.98 9.73 1.43
N GLU A 48 17.20 8.49 1.89
CA GLU A 48 17.36 7.33 1.02
C GLU A 48 16.06 7.00 0.28
N LEU A 49 14.90 7.16 0.93
CA LEU A 49 13.59 7.04 0.28
C LEU A 49 13.42 8.05 -0.85
N LYS A 50 13.86 9.30 -0.65
CA LYS A 50 13.87 10.31 -1.72
C LYS A 50 14.80 9.93 -2.86
N GLN A 51 15.94 9.31 -2.58
CA GLN A 51 16.92 8.86 -3.58
C GLN A 51 16.43 7.67 -4.42
N VAL A 52 15.59 6.79 -3.87
CA VAL A 52 14.91 5.74 -4.65
C VAL A 52 13.63 6.22 -5.34
N ASP A 53 13.37 7.53 -5.29
CA ASP A 53 12.22 8.20 -5.89
C ASP A 53 10.85 7.87 -5.27
N ALA A 54 10.81 7.55 -3.97
CA ALA A 54 9.53 7.40 -3.27
C ALA A 54 8.83 8.76 -3.19
N ARG A 55 7.62 8.87 -3.75
CA ARG A 55 6.83 10.12 -3.74
C ARG A 55 5.81 10.17 -2.62
N ILE A 56 5.36 9.02 -2.16
CA ILE A 56 4.45 8.85 -1.03
C ILE A 56 4.84 7.58 -0.28
N ILE A 57 4.59 7.54 1.03
CA ILE A 57 4.73 6.32 1.84
C ILE A 57 3.42 6.03 2.58
N LEU A 58 3.24 4.78 2.99
CA LEU A 58 2.14 4.38 3.86
C LEU A 58 2.63 4.24 5.30
N ALA A 59 1.92 4.78 6.27
CA ALA A 59 2.15 4.57 7.70
C ALA A 59 1.04 3.70 8.32
N ASN A 60 1.43 2.74 9.16
CA ASN A 60 0.46 1.88 9.85
C ASN A 60 -0.06 2.56 11.12
N THR A 61 -1.35 2.91 11.14
CA THR A 61 -2.02 3.58 12.26
C THR A 61 -2.04 2.71 13.50
N TYR A 62 -2.33 1.42 13.36
CA TYR A 62 -2.40 0.48 14.48
C TYR A 62 -1.12 0.50 15.34
N HIS A 63 0.04 0.37 14.69
CA HIS A 63 1.31 0.31 15.41
C HIS A 63 1.64 1.64 16.08
N LEU A 64 1.38 2.77 15.40
CA LEU A 64 1.63 4.10 15.93
C LEU A 64 0.68 4.48 17.07
N TYR A 65 -0.56 4.00 17.01
CA TYR A 65 -1.53 4.12 18.09
C TYR A 65 -1.05 3.41 19.36
N ILE A 66 -0.56 2.17 19.24
CA ILE A 66 -0.06 1.39 20.38
C ILE A 66 1.27 1.96 20.89
N ARG A 67 2.22 2.26 19.98
CA ARG A 67 3.51 2.83 20.35
C ARG A 67 4.09 3.64 19.18
N PRO A 68 4.39 4.93 19.37
CA PRO A 68 4.55 5.62 20.65
C PRO A 68 3.27 6.31 21.18
N GLY A 69 2.14 6.15 20.50
CA GLY A 69 0.90 6.86 20.77
C GLY A 69 0.73 8.08 19.86
N HIS A 70 -0.42 8.18 19.20
CA HIS A 70 -0.76 9.26 18.28
C HIS A 70 -0.77 10.65 18.95
N GLU A 71 -1.14 10.76 20.22
CA GLU A 71 -1.10 12.02 20.97
C GLU A 71 0.33 12.55 21.13
N LEU A 72 1.31 11.67 21.38
CA LEU A 72 2.70 12.07 21.46
C LEU A 72 3.19 12.57 20.10
N ILE A 73 2.86 11.85 19.02
CA ILE A 73 3.20 12.26 17.65
C ILE A 73 2.59 13.63 17.33
N ALA A 74 1.33 13.86 17.69
CA ALA A 74 0.68 15.15 17.53
C ALA A 74 1.42 16.27 18.29
N ARG A 75 1.78 16.04 19.56
CA ARG A 75 2.57 17.01 20.37
C ARG A 75 3.97 17.27 19.79
N MET A 76 4.56 16.31 19.08
CA MET A 76 5.84 16.47 18.39
C MET A 76 5.71 17.18 17.02
N GLY A 77 4.49 17.56 16.62
CA GLY A 77 4.20 18.31 15.40
C GLY A 77 3.74 17.45 14.21
N GLY A 78 3.14 16.28 14.49
CA GLY A 78 2.61 15.39 13.46
C GLY A 78 3.65 14.39 12.93
N LEU A 79 3.16 13.39 12.20
CA LEU A 79 3.96 12.24 11.78
C LEU A 79 5.08 12.63 10.81
N HIS A 80 4.80 13.55 9.87
CA HIS A 80 5.81 14.11 8.97
C HIS A 80 7.05 14.63 9.71
N LYS A 81 6.85 15.52 10.69
CA LYS A 81 7.94 16.07 11.50
C LYS A 81 8.58 15.03 12.40
N PHE A 82 7.78 14.13 12.97
CA PHE A 82 8.25 13.08 13.87
C PHE A 82 9.22 12.11 13.18
N MET A 83 8.99 11.77 11.92
CA MET A 83 9.84 10.84 11.17
C MET A 83 10.80 11.50 10.17
N GLY A 84 10.75 12.82 10.02
CA GLY A 84 11.56 13.55 9.04
C GLY A 84 11.12 13.32 7.59
N TRP A 85 9.84 13.04 7.34
CA TRP A 85 9.29 12.85 6.00
C TRP A 85 8.44 14.06 5.60
N ASP A 86 8.91 14.82 4.62
CA ASP A 86 8.34 16.09 4.15
C ASP A 86 7.58 15.96 2.81
N ARG A 87 7.28 14.72 2.41
CA ARG A 87 6.52 14.37 1.19
C ARG A 87 5.17 13.76 1.58
N PRO A 88 4.26 13.53 0.62
CA PRO A 88 2.96 12.95 0.89
C PRO A 88 2.98 11.66 1.72
N LEU A 89 1.96 11.48 2.54
CA LEU A 89 1.81 10.36 3.47
C LEU A 89 0.36 9.84 3.45
N LEU A 90 0.21 8.52 3.37
CA LEU A 90 -1.06 7.85 3.60
C LEU A 90 -1.00 7.10 4.94
N THR A 91 -2.06 7.15 5.74
CA THR A 91 -2.23 6.25 6.89
C THR A 91 -3.32 5.24 6.64
N ASP A 92 -3.09 3.97 6.95
CA ASP A 92 -4.17 2.98 6.97
C ASP A 92 -5.13 3.24 8.16
N SER A 93 -6.27 2.56 8.19
CA SER A 93 -7.26 2.71 9.28
C SER A 93 -6.90 1.91 10.53
N GLY A 94 -5.95 0.97 10.42
CA GLY A 94 -5.65 -0.05 11.42
C GLY A 94 -6.60 -1.27 11.42
N GLY A 95 -7.68 -1.26 10.62
CA GLY A 95 -8.68 -2.34 10.58
C GLY A 95 -8.07 -3.71 10.23
N PHE A 96 -7.18 -3.75 9.25
CA PHE A 96 -6.50 -5.00 8.83
C PHE A 96 -5.57 -5.57 9.92
N GLN A 97 -4.85 -4.74 10.65
CA GLN A 97 -3.95 -5.20 11.71
C GLN A 97 -4.74 -5.71 12.89
N VAL A 98 -5.82 -5.03 13.27
CA VAL A 98 -6.78 -5.55 14.25
C VAL A 98 -7.38 -6.86 13.75
N PHE A 99 -7.63 -7.00 12.44
CA PHE A 99 -8.04 -8.26 11.84
C PHE A 99 -6.98 -9.37 11.99
N SER A 100 -5.71 -9.09 11.73
CA SER A 100 -4.64 -10.09 11.78
C SER A 100 -4.39 -10.72 13.16
N LEU A 101 -4.98 -10.14 14.22
CA LEU A 101 -4.91 -10.63 15.61
C LEU A 101 -6.06 -11.58 15.99
N SER A 102 -6.64 -12.29 15.01
CA SER A 102 -7.91 -13.05 15.03
C SER A 102 -8.47 -13.55 16.38
N GLU A 103 -7.67 -14.17 17.27
CA GLU A 103 -8.16 -14.70 18.56
C GLU A 103 -8.43 -13.62 19.62
N LEU A 104 -7.93 -12.40 19.42
CA LEU A 104 -7.87 -11.35 20.43
C LEU A 104 -8.83 -10.18 20.15
N ARG A 105 -9.86 -10.37 19.30
CA ARG A 105 -10.76 -9.28 18.88
C ARG A 105 -12.24 -9.60 19.02
N LYS A 106 -13.05 -8.56 19.28
CA LYS A 106 -14.52 -8.58 19.23
C LYS A 106 -15.02 -7.40 18.41
N ILE A 107 -15.78 -7.69 17.35
CA ILE A 107 -16.38 -6.71 16.45
C ILE A 107 -17.83 -6.46 16.91
N THR A 108 -18.21 -5.19 17.03
CA THR A 108 -19.59 -4.75 17.32
C THR A 108 -19.94 -3.57 16.42
N GLU A 109 -21.20 -3.12 16.40
CA GLU A 109 -21.57 -1.91 15.65
C GLU A 109 -20.74 -0.69 16.07
N ASP A 110 -20.37 -0.57 17.35
CA ASP A 110 -19.63 0.57 17.87
C ASP A 110 -18.15 0.62 17.45
N GLY A 111 -17.56 -0.53 17.10
CA GLY A 111 -16.14 -0.62 16.73
C GLY A 111 -15.55 -2.00 17.01
N VAL A 112 -14.22 -2.04 17.15
CA VAL A 112 -13.49 -3.28 17.45
C VAL A 112 -12.74 -3.15 18.77
N ARG A 113 -13.02 -4.07 19.69
CA ARG A 113 -12.23 -4.27 20.90
C ARG A 113 -11.16 -5.32 20.63
N PHE A 114 -9.91 -5.05 21.01
CA PHE A 114 -8.82 -6.00 20.85
C PHE A 114 -7.81 -5.95 21.99
N GLN A 115 -6.97 -6.98 22.09
CA GLN A 115 -5.84 -7.02 23.02
C GLN A 115 -4.53 -6.64 22.31
N SER A 116 -3.75 -5.76 22.93
CA SER A 116 -2.43 -5.34 22.45
C SER A 116 -1.45 -6.51 22.44
N HIS A 117 -0.75 -6.69 21.32
CA HIS A 117 0.30 -7.71 21.17
C HIS A 117 1.61 -7.35 21.90
N LEU A 118 1.76 -6.12 22.39
CA LEU A 118 2.98 -5.67 23.07
C LEU A 118 2.96 -5.94 24.58
N ASP A 119 1.83 -5.70 25.23
CA ASP A 119 1.70 -5.68 26.69
C ASP A 119 0.41 -6.33 27.21
N GLY A 120 -0.46 -6.80 26.31
CA GLY A 120 -1.70 -7.49 26.68
C GLY A 120 -2.82 -6.55 27.17
N SER A 121 -2.67 -5.23 27.06
CA SER A 121 -3.72 -4.28 27.42
C SER A 121 -4.93 -4.39 26.46
N TYR A 122 -6.12 -4.03 26.94
CA TYR A 122 -7.32 -3.98 26.09
C TYR A 122 -7.54 -2.59 25.54
N HIS A 123 -7.84 -2.52 24.23
CA HIS A 123 -8.15 -1.29 23.51
C HIS A 123 -9.46 -1.45 22.73
N THR A 124 -10.11 -0.33 22.43
CA THR A 124 -11.26 -0.27 21.52
C THR A 124 -11.02 0.85 20.51
N ILE A 125 -11.18 0.54 19.23
CA ILE A 125 -11.14 1.52 18.14
C ILE A 125 -12.51 1.54 17.46
N SER A 126 -13.15 2.70 17.46
CA SER A 126 -14.37 2.98 16.68
C SER A 126 -14.01 3.71 15.38
N PRO A 127 -14.94 3.81 14.40
CA PRO A 127 -14.81 4.73 13.26
C PRO A 127 -14.33 6.13 13.64
N GLU A 128 -14.95 6.76 14.64
CA GLU A 128 -14.58 8.11 15.11
C GLU A 128 -13.18 8.13 15.73
N GLY A 129 -12.85 7.08 16.51
CA GLY A 129 -11.53 6.93 17.11
C GLY A 129 -10.43 6.76 16.05
N ALA A 130 -10.66 5.95 15.03
CA ALA A 130 -9.72 5.74 13.93
C ALA A 130 -9.46 7.05 13.15
N ILE A 131 -10.51 7.84 12.92
CA ILE A 131 -10.37 9.17 12.30
C ILE A 131 -9.60 10.12 13.21
N ALA A 132 -9.92 10.20 14.49
CA ALA A 132 -9.22 11.06 15.44
C ALA A 132 -7.72 10.71 15.55
N ILE A 133 -7.38 9.42 15.54
CA ILE A 133 -6.00 8.96 15.53
C ILE A 133 -5.28 9.44 14.27
N GLN A 134 -5.85 9.21 13.09
CA GLN A 134 -5.24 9.61 11.81
C GLN A 134 -5.16 11.15 11.67
N GLU A 135 -6.12 11.90 12.22
CA GLU A 135 -6.07 13.37 12.28
C GLU A 135 -4.95 13.89 13.19
N ALA A 136 -4.67 13.18 14.30
CA ALA A 136 -3.56 13.47 15.19
C ALA A 136 -2.20 13.14 14.55
N LEU A 137 -2.13 12.07 13.74
CA LEU A 137 -0.95 11.75 12.95
C LEU A 137 -0.71 12.78 11.84
N GLY A 138 -1.76 13.34 11.25
CA GLY A 138 -1.68 14.44 10.29
C GLY A 138 -1.13 14.04 8.92
N ALA A 139 -1.51 12.86 8.42
CA ALA A 139 -1.16 12.38 7.08
C ALA A 139 -2.02 13.03 5.98
N ASP A 140 -1.51 13.17 4.76
CA ASP A 140 -2.28 13.77 3.64
C ASP A 140 -3.53 12.98 3.25
N ILE A 141 -3.45 11.64 3.29
CA ILE A 141 -4.53 10.73 2.94
C ILE A 141 -4.80 9.80 4.12
N ILE A 142 -6.05 9.75 4.56
CA ILE A 142 -6.51 8.90 5.65
C ILE A 142 -7.58 7.93 5.14
N MET A 143 -7.66 6.75 5.75
CA MET A 143 -8.57 5.70 5.33
C MET A 143 -9.76 5.57 6.28
N CYS A 144 -10.96 5.33 5.74
CA CYS A 144 -12.10 4.91 6.55
C CYS A 144 -11.77 3.64 7.35
N PHE A 145 -12.31 3.55 8.56
CA PHE A 145 -12.28 2.31 9.33
C PHE A 145 -13.27 1.30 8.73
N ASP A 146 -12.80 0.09 8.51
CA ASP A 146 -13.53 -0.98 7.84
C ASP A 146 -13.37 -2.32 8.56
N GLU A 147 -14.23 -3.27 8.20
CA GLU A 147 -14.04 -4.67 8.54
C GLU A 147 -13.55 -5.43 7.32
N CYS A 148 -12.38 -6.05 7.42
CA CYS A 148 -11.89 -6.98 6.40
C CYS A 148 -12.36 -8.41 6.73
N PRO A 149 -13.30 -9.01 5.99
CA PRO A 149 -13.68 -10.41 6.21
C PRO A 149 -12.53 -11.36 5.84
N PRO A 150 -12.42 -12.56 6.48
CA PRO A 150 -11.42 -13.55 6.11
C PRO A 150 -11.75 -14.22 4.77
N TYR A 151 -10.78 -14.94 4.20
CA TYR A 151 -11.00 -15.80 3.05
C TYR A 151 -10.50 -17.23 3.34
N PRO A 152 -11.30 -18.28 3.04
CA PRO A 152 -12.69 -18.21 2.56
C PRO A 152 -13.66 -17.79 3.68
N ALA A 153 -14.81 -17.21 3.30
CA ALA A 153 -15.91 -16.89 4.20
C ALA A 153 -17.26 -17.08 3.49
N GLU A 154 -18.30 -17.41 4.25
CA GLU A 154 -19.66 -17.58 3.71
C GLU A 154 -20.25 -16.24 3.25
N TYR A 155 -21.06 -16.29 2.19
CA TYR A 155 -21.74 -15.13 1.62
C TYR A 155 -22.44 -14.28 2.68
N GLN A 156 -23.20 -14.90 3.58
CA GLN A 156 -23.96 -14.19 4.62
C GLN A 156 -23.07 -13.40 5.58
N TYR A 157 -21.92 -13.97 5.96
CA TYR A 157 -20.95 -13.27 6.79
C TYR A 157 -20.36 -12.06 6.04
N VAL A 158 -19.96 -12.27 4.78
CA VAL A 158 -19.37 -11.21 3.95
C VAL A 158 -20.38 -10.08 3.67
N SER A 159 -21.66 -10.39 3.45
CA SER A 159 -22.72 -9.38 3.31
C SER A 159 -22.86 -8.54 4.57
N THR A 160 -22.97 -9.20 5.73
CA THR A 160 -23.10 -8.52 7.03
C THR A 160 -21.89 -7.62 7.32
N SER A 161 -20.69 -8.10 7.00
CA SER A 161 -19.43 -7.38 7.15
C SER A 161 -19.33 -6.16 6.23
N MET A 162 -19.75 -6.32 4.97
CA MET A 162 -19.81 -5.25 3.98
C MET A 162 -20.79 -4.16 4.42
N GLU A 163 -21.99 -4.53 4.87
CA GLU A 163 -23.00 -3.59 5.37
C GLU A 163 -22.51 -2.82 6.61
N LEU A 164 -21.80 -3.49 7.53
CA LEU A 164 -21.16 -2.84 8.67
C LEU A 164 -20.12 -1.82 8.21
N THR A 165 -19.28 -2.19 7.24
CA THR A 165 -18.29 -1.30 6.63
C THR A 165 -18.95 -0.07 6.00
N SER A 166 -20.07 -0.21 5.29
CA SER A 166 -20.82 0.93 4.73
C SER A 166 -21.32 1.88 5.83
N ARG A 167 -21.87 1.36 6.94
CA ARG A 167 -22.29 2.18 8.09
C ARG A 167 -21.12 2.87 8.78
N TRP A 168 -19.99 2.18 8.94
CA TRP A 168 -18.77 2.76 9.49
C TRP A 168 -18.14 3.83 8.60
N ALA A 169 -18.21 3.67 7.27
CA ALA A 169 -17.72 4.66 6.32
C ALA A 169 -18.48 5.98 6.46
N LYS A 170 -19.82 5.92 6.66
CA LYS A 170 -20.63 7.12 6.93
C LYS A 170 -20.21 7.82 8.23
N ARG A 171 -20.02 7.05 9.31
CA ARG A 171 -19.53 7.57 10.59
C ARG A 171 -18.14 8.20 10.48
N CYS A 172 -17.23 7.59 9.71
CA CYS A 172 -15.91 8.15 9.42
C CYS A 172 -16.03 9.51 8.71
N LYS A 173 -16.90 9.61 7.70
CA LYS A 173 -17.14 10.84 6.95
C LYS A 173 -17.66 11.96 7.85
N GLU A 174 -18.60 11.66 8.75
CA GLU A 174 -19.17 12.60 9.72
C GLU A 174 -18.17 13.01 10.82
N ALA A 175 -17.29 12.09 11.23
CA ALA A 175 -16.31 12.32 12.29
C ALA A 175 -15.14 13.21 11.86
N LYS A 176 -14.81 13.22 10.56
CA LYS A 176 -13.67 13.96 10.01
C LYS A 176 -13.89 15.47 10.08
N LYS A 177 -12.93 16.19 10.66
CA LYS A 177 -12.98 17.64 10.89
C LYS A 177 -11.91 18.38 10.11
N ARG A 178 -10.72 17.80 9.97
CA ARG A 178 -9.57 18.40 9.27
C ARG A 178 -9.83 18.53 7.78
N GLN A 179 -9.57 19.69 7.21
CA GLN A 179 -9.80 19.99 5.79
C GLN A 179 -8.53 19.80 4.93
N ASP A 180 -7.39 19.61 5.58
CA ASP A 180 -6.08 19.40 4.97
C ASP A 180 -5.69 17.91 4.88
N GLN A 181 -6.65 17.01 5.08
CA GLN A 181 -6.47 15.57 4.88
C GLN A 181 -7.59 15.05 3.99
N ALA A 182 -7.29 14.18 3.04
CA ALA A 182 -8.28 13.49 2.23
C ALA A 182 -8.76 12.21 2.93
N LEU A 183 -10.01 11.82 2.73
CA LEU A 183 -10.57 10.57 3.26
C LEU A 183 -10.97 9.64 2.12
N PHE A 184 -10.40 8.43 2.14
CA PHE A 184 -10.73 7.38 1.17
C PHE A 184 -11.70 6.36 1.78
N GLY A 185 -12.72 6.01 1.00
CA GLY A 185 -13.62 4.89 1.32
C GLY A 185 -12.98 3.55 0.91
N ILE A 186 -13.39 2.45 1.54
CA ILE A 186 -12.86 1.11 1.27
C ILE A 186 -13.98 0.20 0.81
N VAL A 187 -13.96 -0.20 -0.46
CA VAL A 187 -14.87 -1.21 -1.01
C VAL A 187 -14.53 -2.56 -0.40
N GLN A 188 -15.53 -3.18 0.23
CA GLN A 188 -15.51 -4.55 0.74
C GLN A 188 -16.52 -5.41 -0.02
N GLY A 189 -16.65 -6.69 0.34
CA GLY A 189 -17.55 -7.64 -0.34
C GLY A 189 -16.91 -9.00 -0.67
N GLY A 190 -15.70 -9.26 -0.18
CA GLY A 190 -15.02 -10.54 -0.37
C GLY A 190 -14.84 -10.89 -1.84
N MET A 191 -15.14 -12.14 -2.21
CA MET A 191 -15.02 -12.64 -3.58
C MET A 191 -16.37 -12.66 -4.33
N TYR A 192 -17.33 -11.84 -3.92
CA TYR A 192 -18.69 -11.79 -4.47
C TYR A 192 -18.90 -10.48 -5.25
N PRO A 193 -18.93 -10.50 -6.59
CA PRO A 193 -19.08 -9.29 -7.42
C PRO A 193 -20.31 -8.44 -7.07
N GLU A 194 -21.42 -9.06 -6.71
CA GLU A 194 -22.67 -8.40 -6.31
C GLU A 194 -22.51 -7.58 -5.01
N LEU A 195 -21.77 -8.11 -4.02
CA LEU A 195 -21.49 -7.39 -2.78
C LEU A 195 -20.49 -6.25 -3.01
N ARG A 196 -19.52 -6.46 -3.92
CA ARG A 196 -18.60 -5.40 -4.35
C ARG A 196 -19.33 -4.26 -5.04
N ALA A 197 -20.30 -4.57 -5.91
CA ALA A 197 -21.14 -3.59 -6.57
C ALA A 197 -21.97 -2.77 -5.58
N GLN A 198 -22.58 -3.44 -4.59
CA GLN A 198 -23.33 -2.76 -3.53
C GLN A 198 -22.41 -1.84 -2.72
N SER A 199 -21.27 -2.34 -2.24
CA SER A 199 -20.31 -1.55 -1.46
C SER A 199 -19.81 -0.32 -2.24
N ALA A 200 -19.50 -0.47 -3.53
CA ALA A 200 -19.10 0.65 -4.37
C ALA A 200 -20.22 1.68 -4.54
N ALA A 201 -21.49 1.25 -4.66
CA ALA A 201 -22.64 2.14 -4.73
C ALA A 201 -22.83 2.93 -3.42
N ASP A 202 -22.79 2.25 -2.28
CA ASP A 202 -22.93 2.88 -0.95
C ASP A 202 -21.86 3.96 -0.73
N LEU A 203 -20.59 3.65 -1.03
CA LEU A 203 -19.50 4.60 -0.84
C LEU A 203 -19.57 5.80 -1.79
N ARG A 204 -20.09 5.60 -3.01
CA ARG A 204 -20.32 6.69 -3.97
C ARG A 204 -21.43 7.62 -3.52
N GLU A 205 -22.47 7.09 -2.89
CA GLU A 205 -23.55 7.91 -2.31
C GLU A 205 -23.02 8.78 -1.16
N ILE A 206 -22.15 8.23 -0.31
CA ILE A 206 -21.50 8.98 0.78
C ILE A 206 -20.52 10.03 0.24
N GLY A 207 -19.75 9.67 -0.79
CA GLY A 207 -18.79 10.54 -1.46
C GLY A 207 -17.45 10.66 -0.72
N PHE A 208 -16.37 10.19 -1.35
CA PHE A 208 -15.01 10.23 -0.81
C PHE A 208 -14.02 10.91 -1.77
N ASP A 209 -12.86 11.30 -1.25
CA ASP A 209 -11.79 11.93 -2.03
C ASP A 209 -11.04 10.90 -2.90
N GLY A 210 -11.16 9.62 -2.57
CA GLY A 210 -10.62 8.47 -3.29
C GLY A 210 -11.27 7.17 -2.83
N TYR A 211 -11.06 6.10 -3.60
CA TYR A 211 -11.70 4.81 -3.33
C TYR A 211 -10.67 3.69 -3.36
N ALA A 212 -10.62 2.94 -2.27
CA ALA A 212 -9.77 1.77 -2.14
C ALA A 212 -10.56 0.48 -2.35
N LEU A 213 -9.87 -0.54 -2.83
CA LEU A 213 -10.34 -1.93 -2.86
C LEU A 213 -9.63 -2.69 -1.74
N GLY A 214 -10.40 -3.05 -0.70
CA GLY A 214 -9.93 -3.83 0.44
C GLY A 214 -10.29 -5.31 0.32
N GLY A 215 -9.79 -6.13 1.25
CA GLY A 215 -10.15 -7.55 1.34
C GLY A 215 -9.68 -8.40 0.17
N LEU A 216 -8.56 -8.02 -0.46
CA LEU A 216 -7.82 -8.82 -1.44
C LEU A 216 -6.42 -9.13 -0.92
N SER A 217 -5.74 -10.10 -1.55
CA SER A 217 -4.49 -10.70 -1.11
C SER A 217 -4.56 -11.29 0.31
N VAL A 218 -5.71 -11.86 0.65
CA VAL A 218 -6.01 -12.49 1.95
C VAL A 218 -5.99 -14.03 1.89
N GLY A 219 -5.67 -14.60 0.74
CA GLY A 219 -5.47 -16.05 0.54
C GLY A 219 -6.08 -16.59 -0.75
N GLU A 220 -6.76 -15.74 -1.52
CA GLU A 220 -7.39 -16.10 -2.78
C GLU A 220 -6.39 -16.38 -3.91
N ALA A 221 -6.85 -17.09 -4.93
CA ALA A 221 -6.05 -17.36 -6.12
C ALA A 221 -5.82 -16.06 -6.92
N PRO A 222 -4.64 -15.87 -7.54
CA PRO A 222 -4.33 -14.66 -8.32
C PRO A 222 -5.36 -14.35 -9.41
N ASN A 223 -5.85 -15.35 -10.14
CA ASN A 223 -6.84 -15.13 -11.21
C ASN A 223 -8.14 -14.52 -10.67
N LEU A 224 -8.66 -15.05 -9.56
CA LEU A 224 -9.86 -14.53 -8.91
C LEU A 224 -9.65 -13.09 -8.43
N ARG A 225 -8.46 -12.79 -7.88
CA ARG A 225 -8.09 -11.42 -7.50
C ARG A 225 -8.13 -10.48 -8.70
N TYR A 226 -7.53 -10.86 -9.82
CA TYR A 226 -7.49 -10.02 -11.02
C TYR A 226 -8.88 -9.80 -11.63
N GLU A 227 -9.72 -10.84 -11.67
CA GLU A 227 -11.12 -10.74 -12.10
C GLU A 227 -11.90 -9.74 -11.24
N LEU A 228 -11.72 -9.78 -9.91
CA LEU A 228 -12.40 -8.85 -9.00
C LEU A 228 -11.87 -7.42 -9.12
N MET A 229 -10.56 -7.24 -9.29
CA MET A 229 -9.97 -5.92 -9.56
C MET A 229 -10.56 -5.33 -10.84
N GLU A 230 -10.58 -6.11 -11.92
CA GLU A 230 -11.15 -5.66 -13.20
C GLU A 230 -12.63 -5.31 -13.08
N CYS A 231 -13.43 -6.16 -12.41
CA CYS A 231 -14.84 -5.93 -12.17
C CYS A 231 -15.10 -4.65 -11.35
N CYS A 232 -14.34 -4.45 -10.28
CA CYS A 232 -14.54 -3.32 -9.35
C CYS A 232 -14.12 -1.99 -9.96
N SER A 233 -13.07 -1.97 -10.79
CA SER A 233 -12.54 -0.73 -11.38
C SER A 233 -13.60 0.10 -12.12
N GLY A 234 -14.52 -0.55 -12.84
CA GLY A 234 -15.59 0.11 -13.61
C GLY A 234 -16.73 0.65 -12.75
N LEU A 235 -16.81 0.23 -11.48
CA LEU A 235 -17.82 0.69 -10.53
C LEU A 235 -17.40 1.98 -9.82
N LEU A 236 -16.10 2.27 -9.81
CA LEU A 236 -15.50 3.40 -9.12
C LEU A 236 -15.49 4.65 -9.99
N PRO A 237 -15.71 5.85 -9.41
CA PRO A 237 -15.63 7.10 -10.15
C PRO A 237 -14.29 7.30 -10.88
N THR A 238 -14.35 7.87 -12.08
CA THR A 238 -13.16 8.11 -12.91
C THR A 238 -12.31 9.27 -12.39
N GLU A 239 -12.95 10.32 -11.88
CA GLU A 239 -12.32 11.56 -11.42
C GLU A 239 -11.64 11.45 -10.05
N GLN A 240 -11.65 10.26 -9.43
CA GLN A 240 -11.03 10.00 -8.15
C GLN A 240 -9.94 8.92 -8.28
N PRO A 241 -8.88 8.98 -7.45
CA PRO A 241 -7.85 7.96 -7.43
C PRO A 241 -8.40 6.63 -6.91
N ARG A 242 -7.90 5.54 -7.48
CA ARG A 242 -8.27 4.16 -7.16
C ARG A 242 -7.09 3.44 -6.54
N TYR A 243 -7.26 2.92 -5.34
CA TYR A 243 -6.20 2.29 -4.56
C TYR A 243 -6.50 0.80 -4.36
N VAL A 244 -5.54 -0.11 -4.63
CA VAL A 244 -5.66 -1.51 -4.19
C VAL A 244 -4.78 -1.74 -2.98
N MET A 245 -5.40 -2.16 -1.88
CA MET A 245 -4.71 -2.30 -0.59
C MET A 245 -3.96 -3.64 -0.51
N GLY A 246 -2.69 -3.58 -0.12
CA GLY A 246 -1.92 -4.75 0.33
C GLY A 246 -1.47 -5.75 -0.75
N ILE A 247 -1.74 -5.50 -2.03
CA ILE A 247 -1.21 -6.30 -3.15
C ILE A 247 0.20 -5.84 -3.51
N GLY A 248 1.06 -6.73 -3.99
CA GLY A 248 2.43 -6.27 -4.23
C GLY A 248 3.44 -7.24 -4.76
N THR A 249 3.09 -8.33 -5.42
CA THR A 249 4.06 -8.88 -6.38
C THR A 249 4.19 -7.92 -7.57
N PRO A 250 5.32 -7.91 -8.30
CA PRO A 250 5.43 -7.11 -9.53
C PRO A 250 4.31 -7.40 -10.53
N GLU A 251 3.86 -8.65 -10.61
CA GLU A 251 2.72 -9.08 -11.44
C GLU A 251 1.41 -8.42 -10.97
N ASP A 252 1.15 -8.38 -9.66
CA ASP A 252 -0.05 -7.75 -9.12
C ASP A 252 -0.14 -6.27 -9.47
N LEU A 253 1.00 -5.57 -9.46
CA LEU A 253 1.08 -4.16 -9.81
C LEU A 253 0.76 -3.96 -11.30
N VAL A 254 1.34 -4.77 -12.18
CA VAL A 254 1.07 -4.70 -13.62
C VAL A 254 -0.40 -4.99 -13.93
N GLU A 255 -0.97 -6.04 -13.34
CA GLU A 255 -2.40 -6.38 -13.52
C GLU A 255 -3.33 -5.34 -12.89
N GLY A 256 -2.94 -4.72 -11.79
CA GLY A 256 -3.69 -3.63 -11.18
C GLY A 256 -3.73 -2.37 -12.03
N VAL A 257 -2.58 -1.97 -12.59
CA VAL A 257 -2.54 -0.85 -13.53
C VAL A 257 -3.31 -1.19 -14.80
N TYR A 258 -3.16 -2.42 -15.33
CA TYR A 258 -3.95 -2.91 -16.46
C TYR A 258 -5.46 -2.83 -16.19
N SER A 259 -5.88 -3.07 -14.94
CA SER A 259 -7.27 -2.98 -14.51
C SER A 259 -7.73 -1.56 -14.19
N GLY A 260 -6.85 -0.55 -14.24
CA GLY A 260 -7.19 0.86 -14.02
C GLY A 260 -7.15 1.32 -12.57
N TYR A 261 -6.23 0.76 -11.77
CA TYR A 261 -5.88 1.26 -10.44
C TYR A 261 -4.64 2.15 -10.47
N ASP A 262 -4.61 3.13 -9.56
CA ASP A 262 -3.66 4.23 -9.54
C ASP A 262 -2.64 4.11 -8.38
N MET A 263 -2.97 3.41 -7.30
CA MET A 263 -2.17 3.37 -6.09
C MET A 263 -2.06 1.96 -5.54
N PHE A 264 -0.90 1.62 -4.98
CA PHE A 264 -0.59 0.30 -4.42
C PHE A 264 0.35 0.42 -3.23
N ASP A 265 0.27 -0.52 -2.28
CA ASP A 265 1.23 -0.64 -1.19
C ASP A 265 1.51 -2.11 -0.89
N CYS A 266 2.74 -2.40 -0.45
CA CYS A 266 3.02 -3.71 0.11
C CYS A 266 4.29 -3.70 0.96
N VAL A 267 4.32 -4.52 2.01
CA VAL A 267 5.54 -4.77 2.79
C VAL A 267 6.54 -5.65 2.06
N MET A 268 6.14 -6.32 0.97
CA MET A 268 6.93 -7.32 0.25
C MET A 268 8.34 -6.86 -0.11
N PRO A 269 8.57 -5.73 -0.80
CA PRO A 269 9.92 -5.32 -1.19
C PRO A 269 10.88 -5.20 0.00
N THR A 270 10.44 -4.55 1.08
CA THR A 270 11.30 -4.34 2.25
C THR A 270 11.45 -5.63 3.08
N ARG A 271 10.36 -6.38 3.29
CA ARG A 271 10.39 -7.64 4.07
C ARG A 271 11.25 -8.69 3.38
N ASN A 272 11.09 -8.87 2.07
CA ASN A 272 11.81 -9.88 1.31
C ASN A 272 13.30 -9.52 1.18
N ALA A 273 13.64 -8.25 0.99
CA ALA A 273 15.01 -7.76 0.97
C ALA A 273 15.79 -8.17 2.24
N ARG A 274 15.19 -7.93 3.42
CA ARG A 274 15.79 -8.29 4.71
C ARG A 274 15.90 -9.80 4.90
N ASN A 275 15.11 -10.59 4.18
CA ASN A 275 15.16 -12.06 4.18
C ASN A 275 16.01 -12.64 3.02
N GLY A 276 16.63 -11.79 2.20
CA GLY A 276 17.56 -12.15 1.14
C GLY A 276 16.92 -12.44 -0.22
N MET A 277 15.62 -12.18 -0.40
CA MET A 277 14.96 -12.25 -1.71
C MET A 277 14.97 -10.86 -2.37
N LEU A 278 15.52 -10.80 -3.58
CA LEU A 278 15.71 -9.58 -4.37
C LEU A 278 14.95 -9.67 -5.69
N PHE A 279 14.32 -8.58 -6.10
CA PHE A 279 13.59 -8.49 -7.36
C PHE A 279 14.50 -8.01 -8.49
N THR A 280 14.32 -8.54 -9.70
CA THR A 280 15.09 -8.20 -10.90
C THR A 280 14.17 -8.06 -12.11
N SER A 281 14.70 -7.48 -13.18
CA SER A 281 14.09 -7.40 -14.51
C SER A 281 13.60 -8.77 -15.01
N SER A 282 14.33 -9.83 -14.66
CA SER A 282 14.06 -11.23 -15.02
C SER A 282 13.37 -12.05 -13.93
N GLY A 283 12.76 -11.41 -12.93
CA GLY A 283 12.00 -12.09 -11.87
C GLY A 283 12.60 -11.86 -10.48
N ARG A 284 13.02 -12.94 -9.81
CA ARG A 284 13.50 -12.87 -8.41
C ARG A 284 14.69 -13.78 -8.17
N ILE A 285 15.62 -13.31 -7.35
CA ILE A 285 16.76 -14.09 -6.90
C ILE A 285 16.76 -14.21 -5.37
N ASN A 286 17.47 -15.20 -4.86
CA ASN A 286 17.74 -15.36 -3.45
C ASN A 286 19.24 -15.21 -3.21
N ILE A 287 19.68 -14.07 -2.66
CA ILE A 287 21.09 -13.71 -2.53
C ILE A 287 21.89 -14.71 -1.66
N LYS A 288 21.19 -15.53 -0.86
CA LYS A 288 21.79 -16.63 -0.08
C LYS A 288 22.34 -17.76 -0.94
N GLY A 289 21.89 -17.88 -2.19
CA GLY A 289 22.21 -18.97 -3.11
C GLY A 289 23.72 -19.17 -3.29
N ALA A 290 24.16 -20.43 -3.39
CA ALA A 290 25.58 -20.75 -3.57
C ALA A 290 26.15 -20.23 -4.89
N ALA A 291 25.31 -20.10 -5.92
CA ALA A 291 25.67 -19.53 -7.22
C ALA A 291 26.24 -18.11 -7.12
N TYR A 292 25.88 -17.36 -6.08
CA TYR A 292 26.34 -15.98 -5.89
C TYR A 292 27.61 -15.88 -5.03
N THR A 293 28.36 -16.96 -4.80
CA THR A 293 29.55 -16.92 -3.92
C THR A 293 30.70 -16.12 -4.53
N GLU A 294 30.92 -16.24 -5.84
CA GLU A 294 32.01 -15.57 -6.58
C GLU A 294 31.47 -14.65 -7.69
N ASP A 295 30.17 -14.38 -7.65
CA ASP A 295 29.47 -13.59 -8.66
C ASP A 295 29.76 -12.09 -8.49
N SER A 296 30.64 -11.57 -9.34
CA SER A 296 31.06 -10.17 -9.36
C SER A 296 30.03 -9.22 -10.00
N GLY A 297 28.96 -9.76 -10.60
CA GLY A 297 27.91 -8.97 -11.24
C GLY A 297 26.95 -8.29 -10.25
N PRO A 298 26.16 -7.31 -10.71
CA PRO A 298 25.14 -6.64 -9.91
C PRO A 298 23.96 -7.56 -9.60
N ILE A 299 23.06 -7.13 -8.71
CA ILE A 299 21.80 -7.85 -8.44
C ILE A 299 21.00 -8.03 -9.74
N ASP A 300 20.88 -6.95 -10.51
CA ASP A 300 20.17 -6.87 -11.77
C ASP A 300 21.00 -6.02 -12.75
N PRO A 301 21.43 -6.58 -13.89
CA PRO A 301 22.18 -5.84 -14.90
C PRO A 301 21.43 -4.66 -15.53
N GLU A 302 20.10 -4.65 -15.50
CA GLU A 302 19.27 -3.55 -16.04
C GLU A 302 19.01 -2.46 -14.99
N CYS A 303 19.40 -2.67 -13.73
CA CYS A 303 19.10 -1.74 -12.64
C CYS A 303 20.22 -0.72 -12.45
N SER A 304 19.84 0.56 -12.41
CA SER A 304 20.76 1.70 -12.26
C SER A 304 20.88 2.23 -10.81
N CYS A 305 20.29 1.53 -9.83
CA CYS A 305 20.28 1.97 -8.45
C CYS A 305 21.70 2.03 -7.86
N TYR A 306 21.87 2.78 -6.76
CA TYR A 306 23.13 2.86 -6.02
C TYR A 306 23.74 1.48 -5.74
N VAL A 307 22.93 0.51 -5.35
CA VAL A 307 23.43 -0.81 -4.98
C VAL A 307 23.99 -1.57 -6.18
N CYS A 308 23.25 -1.62 -7.29
CA CYS A 308 23.68 -2.33 -8.50
C CYS A 308 24.91 -1.68 -9.16
N ARG A 309 25.13 -0.38 -8.99
CA ARG A 309 26.33 0.29 -9.52
C ARG A 309 27.57 0.07 -8.69
N ASN A 310 27.43 -0.25 -7.40
CA ASN A 310 28.52 -0.18 -6.43
C ASN A 310 28.87 -1.52 -5.78
N TYR A 311 27.99 -2.52 -5.81
CA TYR A 311 28.19 -3.78 -5.10
C TYR A 311 27.86 -5.00 -5.97
N SER A 312 28.67 -6.04 -5.80
CA SER A 312 28.45 -7.34 -6.44
C SER A 312 27.51 -8.24 -5.63
N ARG A 313 26.91 -9.23 -6.30
CA ARG A 313 26.14 -10.29 -5.64
C ARG A 313 26.97 -11.08 -4.64
N ALA A 314 28.25 -11.33 -4.92
CA ALA A 314 29.18 -11.94 -3.99
C ALA A 314 29.31 -11.17 -2.67
N TYR A 315 29.49 -9.85 -2.75
CA TYR A 315 29.60 -9.01 -1.56
C TYR A 315 28.28 -8.98 -0.77
N LEU A 316 27.15 -8.80 -1.43
CA LEU A 316 25.84 -8.78 -0.80
C LEU A 316 25.49 -10.12 -0.12
N ARG A 317 25.85 -11.23 -0.78
CA ARG A 317 25.74 -12.57 -0.19
C ARG A 317 26.60 -12.69 1.06
N HIS A 318 27.86 -12.25 0.99
CA HIS A 318 28.76 -12.27 2.15
C HIS A 318 28.14 -11.50 3.33
N LEU A 319 27.73 -10.24 3.13
CA LEU A 319 27.07 -9.45 4.17
C LEU A 319 25.86 -10.17 4.77
N PHE A 320 25.00 -10.75 3.91
CA PHE A 320 23.82 -11.46 4.37
C PHE A 320 24.18 -12.69 5.22
N ARG A 321 25.15 -13.50 4.77
CA ARG A 321 25.60 -14.72 5.47
C ARG A 321 26.29 -14.39 6.80
N SER A 322 26.95 -13.24 6.88
CA SER A 322 27.59 -12.71 8.09
C SER A 322 26.61 -12.08 9.08
N GLY A 323 25.33 -11.91 8.71
CA GLY A 323 24.33 -11.27 9.58
C GLY A 323 24.47 -9.76 9.69
N GLU A 324 25.16 -9.13 8.73
CA GLU A 324 25.44 -7.69 8.77
C GLU A 324 24.19 -6.85 8.47
N ILE A 325 23.95 -5.82 9.28
CA ILE A 325 22.82 -4.88 9.10
C ILE A 325 22.86 -4.24 7.71
N LEU A 326 24.06 -4.02 7.18
CA LEU A 326 24.26 -3.45 5.85
C LEU A 326 23.59 -4.27 4.74
N ALA A 327 23.49 -5.60 4.88
CA ALA A 327 22.77 -6.45 3.93
C ALA A 327 21.29 -6.05 3.86
N ALA A 328 20.64 -5.85 5.02
CA ALA A 328 19.25 -5.43 5.08
C ALA A 328 19.04 -4.06 4.43
N ARG A 329 19.98 -3.11 4.63
CA ARG A 329 19.91 -1.75 4.05
C ARG A 329 20.04 -1.79 2.54
N LEU A 330 21.12 -2.38 2.01
CA LEU A 330 21.40 -2.42 0.57
C LEU A 330 20.33 -3.21 -0.18
N ASN A 331 19.93 -4.38 0.34
CA ASN A 331 18.87 -5.16 -0.29
C ASN A 331 17.54 -4.40 -0.34
N THR A 332 17.21 -3.66 0.73
CA THR A 332 15.95 -2.88 0.79
C THR A 332 15.97 -1.72 -0.19
N TRP A 333 17.09 -1.01 -0.28
CA TRP A 333 17.29 0.05 -1.26
C TRP A 333 17.01 -0.46 -2.68
N HIS A 334 17.65 -1.57 -3.06
CA HIS A 334 17.48 -2.16 -4.38
C HIS A 334 16.02 -2.54 -4.66
N ASN A 335 15.38 -3.27 -3.75
CA ASN A 335 13.99 -3.71 -3.94
C ASN A 335 13.02 -2.53 -4.04
N LEU A 336 13.18 -1.49 -3.22
CA LEU A 336 12.32 -0.30 -3.33
C LEU A 336 12.54 0.44 -4.65
N HIS A 337 13.79 0.62 -5.06
CA HIS A 337 14.10 1.22 -6.35
C HIS A 337 13.46 0.43 -7.50
N TYR A 338 13.55 -0.90 -7.49
CA TYR A 338 12.91 -1.74 -8.51
C TYR A 338 11.39 -1.50 -8.61
N TYR A 339 10.68 -1.48 -7.47
CA TYR A 339 9.23 -1.25 -7.46
C TYR A 339 8.86 0.15 -7.97
N LEU A 340 9.62 1.17 -7.58
CA LEU A 340 9.38 2.54 -8.00
C LEU A 340 9.75 2.77 -9.48
N ALA A 341 10.82 2.13 -9.97
CA ALA A 341 11.18 2.10 -11.38
C ALA A 341 10.11 1.40 -12.22
N LEU A 342 9.57 0.26 -11.76
CA LEU A 342 8.48 -0.42 -12.45
C LEU A 342 7.25 0.49 -12.63
N MET A 343 6.90 1.28 -11.60
CA MET A 343 5.83 2.27 -11.70
C MET A 343 6.15 3.38 -12.71
N THR A 344 7.40 3.83 -12.75
CA THR A 344 7.88 4.81 -13.74
C THR A 344 7.78 4.28 -15.16
N ASP A 345 8.18 3.03 -15.40
CA ASP A 345 8.10 2.40 -16.72
C ASP A 345 6.64 2.22 -17.16
N MET A 346 5.75 1.85 -16.24
CA MET A 346 4.31 1.78 -16.50
C MET A 346 3.72 3.15 -16.86
N ARG A 347 4.08 4.22 -16.13
CA ARG A 347 3.68 5.59 -16.48
C ARG A 347 4.16 5.98 -17.87
N ALA A 348 5.40 5.65 -18.22
CA ALA A 348 5.95 5.92 -19.55
C ALA A 348 5.24 5.12 -20.66
N ALA A 349 4.86 3.87 -20.39
CA ALA A 349 4.13 3.04 -21.34
C ALA A 349 2.70 3.56 -21.58
N ILE A 350 1.97 3.97 -20.54
CA ILE A 350 0.66 4.63 -20.68
C ILE A 350 0.80 5.95 -21.43
N ALA A 351 1.83 6.74 -21.12
CA ALA A 351 2.13 8.00 -21.80
C ALA A 351 2.33 7.82 -23.32
N ALA A 352 2.79 6.65 -23.74
CA ALA A 352 3.11 6.30 -25.13
C ALA A 352 2.09 5.38 -25.83
N ASP A 353 0.89 5.17 -25.24
CA ASP A 353 -0.17 4.29 -25.80
C ASP A 353 0.31 2.86 -26.11
N ARG A 354 1.19 2.31 -25.26
CA ARG A 354 1.80 0.99 -25.46
C ARG A 354 1.79 0.13 -24.19
N PHE A 355 0.83 0.34 -23.29
CA PHE A 355 0.80 -0.37 -22.02
C PHE A 355 0.63 -1.89 -22.20
N GLU A 356 -0.16 -2.32 -23.18
CA GLU A 356 -0.32 -3.74 -23.50
C GLU A 356 1.00 -4.37 -23.97
N ASP A 357 1.76 -3.67 -24.82
CA ASP A 357 3.09 -4.12 -25.27
C ASP A 357 4.04 -4.25 -24.08
N PHE A 358 4.08 -3.23 -23.21
CA PHE A 358 4.87 -3.26 -21.98
C PHE A 358 4.51 -4.47 -21.11
N ARG A 359 3.22 -4.77 -20.93
CA ARG A 359 2.75 -5.93 -20.17
C ARG A 359 3.26 -7.24 -20.78
N ARG A 360 3.21 -7.41 -22.11
CA ARG A 360 3.74 -8.60 -22.79
C ARG A 360 5.26 -8.72 -22.62
N GLU A 361 6.00 -7.62 -22.79
CA GLU A 361 7.46 -7.56 -22.59
C GLU A 361 7.86 -7.92 -21.15
N PHE A 362 7.12 -7.40 -20.16
CA PHE A 362 7.32 -7.71 -18.75
C PHE A 362 7.23 -9.22 -18.48
N TYR A 363 6.19 -9.89 -19.00
CA TYR A 363 6.06 -11.33 -18.80
C TYR A 363 7.08 -12.14 -19.61
N ALA A 364 7.44 -11.71 -20.82
CA ALA A 364 8.45 -12.38 -21.64
C ALA A 364 9.84 -12.43 -20.97
N LYS A 365 10.22 -11.40 -20.21
CA LYS A 365 11.49 -11.37 -19.45
C LYS A 365 11.54 -12.34 -18.26
N ARG A 366 10.40 -12.87 -17.81
CA ARG A 366 10.26 -13.69 -16.59
C ARG A 366 10.03 -15.18 -16.87
N GLN A 367 9.96 -15.54 -18.14
CA GLN A 367 10.02 -16.93 -18.61
C GLN A 367 11.47 -17.39 -18.64
#